data_AF-A0A3S1TEN9-F1
#
_entry.id   AF-A0A3S1TEN9-F1
#
_cell.length_a   1.000
_cell.length_b   1.000
_cell.length_c   1.000
_cell.angle_alpha   90.00
_cell.angle_beta   90.00
_cell.angle_gamma   90.00
#
_symmetry.space_group_name_H-M   'P 1'
#
loop_
_entity.id
_entity.type
_entity.pdbx_description
1 polymer ?
#
loop_
_entity_poly.entity_id
_entity_poly.type
_entity_poly.pdbx_seq_one_letter_code
_entity_poly.pdbx_strand_id
1 'polypeptide(L)'
;MRMLFLFAVGLLAQLATSIAAHAGDVAELEILGFTKDGSVFAFEEYGVQDGSGFPYANRYYIDTSTDSFLKGTPIRVRLEDENAKLDAVRLQARQKGESIVSQAELDANRGITAGFNPVTELSADPHRMAVNPRPIFTPVDPPLEFRLDELGMNNADGCESQGEINGFRLLRIEAQDGGTTKLLHQD
;
A
#
# COMPACT_ATOMS: atom_id res chain seq x y z
N MET A 1 23.49 -25.71 -54.80
CA MET A 1 23.49 -26.29 -53.44
C MET A 1 24.36 -25.52 -52.43
N ARG A 2 25.67 -25.31 -52.69
CA ARG A 2 26.58 -24.61 -51.74
C ARG A 2 26.17 -23.18 -51.39
N MET A 3 25.67 -22.39 -52.35
CA MET A 3 25.18 -21.03 -52.08
C MET A 3 23.93 -20.98 -51.18
N LEU A 4 22.98 -21.91 -51.37
CA LEU A 4 21.79 -22.00 -50.50
C LEU A 4 22.17 -22.42 -49.08
N PHE A 5 23.15 -23.33 -48.93
CA PHE A 5 23.65 -23.77 -47.63
C PHE A 5 24.38 -22.64 -46.89
N LEU A 6 25.19 -21.84 -47.59
CA LEU A 6 25.86 -20.67 -47.03
C LEU A 6 24.88 -19.56 -46.64
N PHE A 7 23.82 -19.35 -47.42
CA PHE A 7 22.73 -18.43 -47.06
C PHE A 7 21.94 -18.92 -45.83
N ALA A 8 21.64 -20.21 -45.73
CA ALA A 8 20.95 -20.78 -44.58
C ALA A 8 21.79 -20.69 -43.30
N VAL A 9 23.10 -20.94 -43.38
CA VAL A 9 24.02 -20.80 -42.23
C VAL A 9 24.18 -19.33 -41.83
N GLY A 10 24.27 -18.41 -42.78
CA GLY A 10 24.32 -16.97 -42.51
C GLY A 10 23.05 -16.45 -41.83
N LEU A 11 21.88 -16.93 -42.26
CA LEU A 11 20.60 -16.57 -41.65
C LEU A 11 20.44 -17.17 -40.24
N LEU A 12 20.89 -18.41 -40.02
CA LEU A 12 20.85 -19.05 -38.70
C LEU A 12 21.79 -18.36 -37.69
N ALA A 13 22.92 -17.83 -38.14
CA ALA A 13 23.85 -17.05 -37.32
C ALA A 13 23.27 -15.69 -36.88
N GLN A 14 22.41 -15.08 -37.70
CA GLN A 14 21.77 -13.80 -37.36
C GLN A 14 20.63 -13.95 -36.33
N LEU A 15 19.97 -15.11 -36.26
CA LEU A 15 18.98 -15.39 -35.20
C LEU A 15 19.62 -15.76 -33.86
N ALA A 16 20.91 -16.11 -33.82
CA ALA A 16 21.60 -16.49 -32.59
C ALA A 16 22.21 -15.31 -31.81
N THR A 17 22.23 -14.10 -32.38
CA THR A 17 22.82 -12.89 -31.78
C THR A 17 21.78 -11.89 -31.27
N SER A 18 20.57 -12.35 -30.92
CA SER A 18 19.62 -11.57 -30.11
C SER A 18 20.15 -11.45 -28.68
N ILE A 19 21.20 -10.65 -28.52
CA ILE A 19 21.58 -10.09 -27.22
C ILE A 19 20.31 -9.38 -26.73
N ALA A 20 19.77 -9.85 -25.61
CA ALA A 20 18.62 -9.21 -24.98
C ALA A 20 19.01 -7.74 -24.76
N ALA A 21 18.37 -6.83 -25.50
CA ALA A 21 18.51 -5.42 -25.24
C ALA A 21 17.80 -5.15 -23.91
N HIS A 22 18.60 -4.98 -22.85
CA HIS A 22 18.10 -4.47 -21.59
C HIS A 22 17.85 -2.98 -21.78
N ALA A 23 16.60 -2.61 -22.06
CA ALA A 23 16.20 -1.22 -21.99
C ALA A 23 16.35 -0.75 -20.54
N GLY A 24 16.89 0.46 -20.34
CA GLY A 24 16.88 1.10 -19.02
C GLY A 24 15.46 1.20 -18.47
N ASP A 25 15.30 1.03 -17.16
CA ASP A 25 14.00 1.19 -16.51
C ASP A 25 13.75 2.64 -16.10
N VAL A 26 12.49 2.94 -15.78
CA VAL A 26 12.16 4.15 -15.05
C VAL A 26 12.43 3.87 -13.58
N ALA A 27 13.10 4.80 -12.91
CA ALA A 27 13.35 4.72 -11.48
C ALA A 27 12.06 4.44 -10.69
N GLU A 28 12.07 3.40 -9.87
CA GLU A 28 10.99 3.06 -8.95
C GLU A 28 11.14 3.84 -7.64
N LEU A 29 10.02 4.32 -7.12
CA LEU A 29 9.92 4.94 -5.80
C LEU A 29 9.40 3.92 -4.78
N GLU A 30 10.12 3.73 -3.69
CA GLU A 30 9.65 2.98 -2.52
C GLU A 30 9.64 3.88 -1.27
N ILE A 31 8.46 4.01 -0.67
CA ILE A 31 8.29 4.73 0.60
C ILE A 31 8.75 3.81 1.73
N LEU A 32 9.83 4.17 2.42
CA LEU A 32 10.37 3.36 3.51
C LEU A 32 9.63 3.63 4.82
N GLY A 33 9.31 4.89 5.10
CA GLY A 33 8.51 5.27 6.28
C GLY A 33 9.03 6.50 6.99
N PHE A 34 8.66 6.63 8.26
CA PHE A 34 9.05 7.72 9.15
C PHE A 34 9.79 7.19 10.38
N THR A 35 10.46 8.07 11.12
CA THR A 35 10.74 7.80 12.54
C THR A 35 9.45 7.83 13.35
N LYS A 36 9.44 7.22 14.53
CA LYS A 36 8.23 7.15 15.38
C LYS A 36 7.64 8.53 15.71
N ASP A 37 8.49 9.54 15.85
CA ASP A 37 8.11 10.92 16.14
C ASP A 37 7.80 11.75 14.88
N GLY A 38 7.95 11.17 13.69
CA GLY A 38 7.72 11.84 12.41
C GLY A 38 8.78 12.89 12.04
N SER A 39 9.88 13.00 12.79
CA SER A 39 10.94 13.98 12.51
C SER A 39 11.74 13.68 11.25
N VAL A 40 11.80 12.41 10.84
CA VAL A 40 12.48 11.97 9.62
C VAL A 40 11.51 11.23 8.72
N PHE A 41 11.51 11.58 7.44
CA PHE A 41 10.86 10.82 6.37
C PHE A 41 11.92 10.16 5.48
N ALA A 42 11.77 8.87 5.18
CA ALA A 42 12.70 8.13 4.35
C ALA A 42 12.03 7.47 3.14
N PHE A 43 12.69 7.55 1.99
CA PHE A 43 12.28 6.86 0.77
C PHE A 43 13.51 6.36 -0.02
N GLU A 44 13.26 5.42 -0.92
CA GLU A 44 14.24 4.83 -1.81
C GLU A 44 13.83 5.07 -3.27
N GLU A 45 14.81 5.40 -4.10
CA GLU A 45 14.72 5.45 -5.55
C GLU A 45 15.69 4.41 -6.12
N TYR A 46 15.22 3.48 -6.93
CA TYR A 46 16.06 2.40 -7.46
C TYR A 46 15.70 2.02 -8.89
N GLY A 47 16.61 1.35 -9.59
CA GLY A 47 16.41 0.91 -10.96
C GLY A 47 17.70 0.41 -11.59
N VAL A 48 17.72 0.36 -12.92
CA VAL A 48 18.83 -0.05 -13.78
C VAL A 48 19.15 1.08 -14.74
N GLN A 49 20.40 1.55 -14.71
CA GLN A 49 20.84 2.66 -15.55
C GLN A 49 20.68 2.35 -17.03
N ASP A 50 20.12 3.31 -17.77
CA ASP A 50 20.15 3.28 -19.23
C ASP A 50 21.59 3.35 -19.76
N GLY A 51 21.87 2.60 -20.82
CA GLY A 51 23.19 2.49 -21.44
C GLY A 51 24.16 1.53 -20.74
N SER A 52 24.36 1.65 -19.42
CA SER A 52 25.31 0.79 -18.70
C SER A 52 24.70 -0.50 -18.16
N GLY A 53 23.38 -0.59 -17.99
CA GLY A 53 22.75 -1.78 -17.39
C GLY A 53 23.06 -1.99 -15.90
N PHE A 54 23.68 -1.01 -15.23
CA PHE A 54 24.09 -1.15 -13.83
C PHE A 54 22.92 -0.91 -12.88
N PRO A 55 22.62 -1.83 -11.95
CA PRO A 55 21.59 -1.62 -10.95
C PRO A 55 22.06 -0.59 -9.91
N TYR A 56 21.13 0.26 -9.46
CA TYR A 56 21.37 1.28 -8.44
C TYR A 56 20.22 1.37 -7.44
N ALA A 57 20.53 1.88 -6.24
CA ALA A 57 19.56 2.23 -5.22
C ALA A 57 20.07 3.45 -4.43
N ASN A 58 19.21 4.47 -4.33
CA ASN A 58 19.46 5.71 -3.62
C ASN A 58 18.45 5.82 -2.46
N ARG A 59 18.92 5.91 -1.22
CA ARG A 59 18.07 6.16 -0.05
C ARG A 59 18.21 7.59 0.45
N TYR A 60 17.08 8.24 0.65
CA TYR A 60 16.97 9.62 1.10
C TYR A 60 16.34 9.62 2.49
N TYR A 61 16.82 10.52 3.36
CA TYR A 61 16.29 10.74 4.70
C TYR A 61 16.15 12.24 4.88
N ILE A 62 14.92 12.71 5.03
CA ILE A 62 14.56 14.12 5.06
C ILE A 62 14.13 14.49 6.47
N ASP A 63 14.72 15.54 7.03
CA ASP A 63 14.22 16.21 8.21
C ASP A 63 12.92 16.94 7.85
N THR A 64 11.81 16.54 8.47
CA THR A 64 10.46 17.01 8.10
C THR A 64 10.18 18.44 8.56
N SER A 65 11.00 18.99 9.46
CA SER A 65 10.86 20.35 9.95
C SER A 65 11.57 21.37 9.05
N THR A 66 12.65 20.96 8.40
CA THR A 66 13.52 21.83 7.59
C THR A 66 13.51 21.51 6.10
N ASP A 67 12.87 20.41 5.69
CA ASP A 67 12.87 19.90 4.32
C ASP A 67 14.30 19.71 3.77
N SER A 68 15.19 19.18 4.61
CA SER A 68 16.61 19.01 4.29
C SER A 68 17.07 17.58 4.47
N PHE A 69 18.09 17.18 3.69
CA PHE A 69 18.69 15.85 3.85
C PHE A 69 19.47 15.74 5.16
N LEU A 70 19.31 14.61 5.85
CA LEU A 70 20.14 14.31 7.01
C LEU A 70 21.61 14.15 6.61
N LYS A 71 22.51 14.48 7.54
CA LYS A 71 23.95 14.34 7.36
C LYS A 71 24.31 12.92 6.96
N GLY A 72 25.13 12.77 5.92
CA GLY A 72 25.53 11.46 5.39
C GLY A 72 24.53 10.84 4.41
N THR A 73 23.47 11.59 4.06
CA THR A 73 22.47 11.19 3.07
C THR A 73 22.39 12.23 1.95
N PRO A 74 21.92 11.87 0.74
CA PRO A 74 21.44 10.55 0.33
C PRO A 74 22.53 9.49 0.28
N ILE A 75 22.15 8.25 0.60
CA ILE A 75 23.00 7.07 0.44
C ILE A 75 22.83 6.59 -1.00
N ARG A 76 23.87 6.70 -1.80
CA ARG A 76 23.87 6.26 -3.20
C ARG A 76 24.68 4.98 -3.35
N VAL A 77 24.06 3.95 -3.90
CA VAL A 77 24.72 2.67 -4.18
C VAL A 77 24.48 2.30 -5.64
N ARG A 78 25.52 1.87 -6.31
CA ARG A 78 25.50 1.33 -7.66
C ARG A 78 26.49 0.18 -7.74
N LEU A 79 26.10 -0.89 -8.40
CA LEU A 79 27.00 -2.02 -8.69
C LEU A 79 27.41 -1.93 -10.16
N GLU A 80 28.72 -1.79 -10.41
CA GLU A 80 29.28 -1.71 -11.77
C GLU A 80 29.42 -3.11 -12.39
N ASP A 81 28.30 -3.83 -12.42
CA ASP A 81 28.15 -5.18 -12.98
C ASP A 81 26.71 -5.32 -13.48
N GLU A 82 26.57 -5.50 -14.80
CA GLU A 82 25.27 -5.67 -15.48
C GLU A 82 24.55 -6.95 -15.04
N ASN A 83 25.28 -7.92 -14.49
CA ASN A 83 24.72 -9.17 -13.99
C ASN A 83 24.37 -9.08 -12.49
N ALA A 84 24.73 -7.99 -11.82
CA ALA A 84 24.34 -7.78 -10.45
C ALA A 84 22.82 -7.63 -10.35
N LYS A 85 22.25 -8.15 -9.27
CA LYS A 85 20.81 -8.12 -9.07
C LYS A 85 20.37 -6.85 -8.36
N LEU A 86 19.18 -6.37 -8.72
CA LEU A 86 18.58 -5.18 -8.13
C LEU A 86 18.34 -5.31 -6.61
N ASP A 87 17.99 -6.51 -6.14
CA ASP A 87 17.84 -6.79 -4.70
C ASP A 87 19.16 -6.64 -3.93
N ALA A 88 20.30 -7.00 -4.53
CA ALA A 88 21.61 -6.88 -3.92
C ALA A 88 22.02 -5.41 -3.70
N VAL A 89 21.79 -4.54 -4.69
CA VAL A 89 22.09 -3.11 -4.54
C VAL A 89 21.17 -2.44 -3.52
N ARG A 90 19.88 -2.81 -3.50
CA ARG A 90 18.91 -2.34 -2.50
C ARG A 90 19.28 -2.80 -1.09
N LEU A 91 19.73 -4.05 -0.94
CA LEU A 91 20.22 -4.57 0.34
C LEU A 91 21.45 -3.79 0.83
N GLN A 92 22.40 -3.47 -0.05
CA GLN A 92 23.56 -2.68 0.32
C GLN A 92 23.20 -1.24 0.70
N ALA A 93 22.24 -0.61 0.00
CA ALA A 93 21.70 0.69 0.39
C ALA A 93 21.01 0.63 1.75
N ARG A 94 20.23 -0.42 2.02
CA ARG A 94 19.62 -0.70 3.32
C ARG A 94 20.63 -0.80 4.44
N GLN A 95 21.65 -1.65 4.27
CA GLN A 95 22.66 -1.88 5.29
C GLN A 95 23.40 -0.59 5.69
N LYS A 96 23.71 0.27 4.70
CA LYS A 96 24.29 1.60 4.97
C LYS A 96 23.29 2.54 5.67
N GLY A 97 22.00 2.36 5.40
CA GLY A 97 20.90 3.13 6.00
C GLY A 97 20.66 2.84 7.48
N GLU A 98 20.99 1.63 7.95
CA GLU A 98 20.76 1.21 9.35
C GLU A 98 21.44 2.14 10.37
N SER A 99 22.54 2.82 10.01
CA SER A 99 23.20 3.80 10.89
C SER A 99 22.53 5.18 10.91
N ILE A 100 21.60 5.45 9.99
CA ILE A 100 20.84 6.71 9.92
C ILE A 100 19.50 6.54 10.67
N VAL A 101 18.66 5.64 10.19
CA VAL A 101 17.43 5.18 10.85
C VAL A 101 17.31 3.68 10.59
N SER A 102 17.04 2.89 11.62
CA SER A 102 16.93 1.44 11.45
C SER A 102 15.77 1.07 10.52
N GLN A 103 15.94 0.02 9.70
CA GLN A 103 14.84 -0.42 8.83
C GLN A 103 13.62 -0.86 9.66
N ALA A 104 13.84 -1.46 10.83
CA ALA A 104 12.76 -1.88 11.71
C ALA A 104 11.89 -0.71 12.20
N GLU A 105 12.49 0.47 12.45
CA GLU A 105 11.74 1.66 12.80
C GLU A 105 10.93 2.19 11.61
N LEU A 106 11.51 2.22 10.42
CA LEU A 106 10.82 2.64 9.20
C LEU A 106 9.63 1.71 8.87
N ASP A 107 9.85 0.39 8.93
CA ASP A 107 8.82 -0.63 8.68
C ASP A 107 7.65 -0.50 9.67
N ALA A 108 7.95 -0.23 10.95
CA ALA A 108 6.94 -0.02 11.98
C ALA A 108 6.14 1.29 11.80
N ASN A 109 6.66 2.25 11.03
CA ASN A 109 6.09 3.58 10.85
C ASN A 109 6.00 3.97 9.36
N ARG A 110 5.61 3.04 8.49
CA ARG A 110 5.57 3.27 7.02
C ARG A 110 4.60 4.38 6.60
N GLY A 111 3.57 4.64 7.41
CA GLY A 111 2.51 5.59 7.08
C GLY A 111 1.59 5.10 5.96
N ILE A 112 0.79 6.02 5.40
CA ILE A 112 -0.13 5.76 4.29
C ILE A 112 0.14 6.78 3.19
N THR A 113 0.32 6.30 1.96
CA THR A 113 0.38 7.17 0.78
C THR A 113 -1.03 7.63 0.43
N ALA A 114 -1.37 8.87 0.81
CA ALA A 114 -2.70 9.45 0.54
C ALA A 114 -2.92 9.79 -0.95
N GLY A 115 -1.85 10.09 -1.68
CA GLY A 115 -1.88 10.44 -3.09
C GLY A 115 -0.52 10.26 -3.75
N PHE A 116 -0.52 9.94 -5.04
CA PHE A 116 0.69 9.78 -5.85
C PHE A 116 0.35 10.03 -7.33
N ASN A 117 1.24 10.69 -8.05
CA ASN A 117 1.15 10.95 -9.49
C ASN A 117 2.33 10.23 -10.18
N PRO A 118 2.15 8.96 -10.62
CA PRO A 118 3.20 8.21 -11.30
C PRO A 118 3.48 8.77 -12.70
N VAL A 119 4.67 8.50 -13.25
CA VAL A 119 5.03 8.94 -14.62
C VAL A 119 4.05 8.43 -15.71
N THR A 120 3.30 7.39 -15.41
CA THR A 120 2.30 6.79 -16.30
C THR A 120 0.94 7.49 -16.22
N GLU A 121 0.73 8.43 -15.30
CA GLU A 121 -0.52 9.20 -15.21
C GLU A 121 -0.51 10.37 -16.20
N LEU A 122 -1.13 10.15 -17.36
CA LEU A 122 -1.19 11.15 -18.44
C LEU A 122 -2.14 12.32 -18.15
N SER A 123 -3.10 12.14 -17.24
CA SER A 123 -4.17 13.11 -16.95
C SER A 123 -3.85 14.05 -15.80
N ALA A 124 -2.71 13.89 -15.13
CA ALA A 124 -2.42 14.64 -13.93
C ALA A 124 -2.19 16.13 -14.20
N ASP A 125 -2.76 16.97 -13.35
CA ASP A 125 -2.39 18.38 -13.27
C ASP A 125 -1.12 18.50 -12.41
N PRO A 126 0.02 18.95 -12.97
CA PRO A 126 1.27 19.06 -12.21
C PRO A 126 1.20 20.06 -11.05
N HIS A 127 0.17 20.92 -11.01
CA HIS A 127 -0.03 21.91 -9.95
C HIS A 127 -1.19 21.57 -9.01
N ARG A 128 -1.89 20.44 -9.20
CA ARG A 128 -3.06 20.09 -8.39
C ARG A 128 -3.15 18.59 -8.11
N MET A 129 -3.10 18.24 -6.82
CA MET A 129 -3.46 16.92 -6.32
C MET A 129 -4.54 17.07 -5.23
N ALA A 130 -5.68 16.40 -5.39
CA ALA A 130 -6.77 16.39 -4.43
C ALA A 130 -7.06 14.95 -4.00
N VAL A 131 -6.81 14.65 -2.72
CA VAL A 131 -6.92 13.29 -2.17
C VAL A 131 -7.54 13.31 -0.78
N ASN A 132 -8.13 12.18 -0.38
CA ASN A 132 -8.49 11.97 1.03
C ASN A 132 -7.20 11.73 1.83
N PRO A 133 -6.99 12.42 2.97
CA PRO A 133 -5.74 12.32 3.72
C PRO A 133 -5.53 10.95 4.40
N ARG A 134 -6.57 10.11 4.41
CA ARG A 134 -6.57 8.74 4.95
C ARG A 134 -7.67 7.92 4.28
N PRO A 135 -7.59 6.59 4.29
CA PRO A 135 -8.69 5.74 3.87
C PRO A 135 -9.92 6.02 4.75
N ILE A 136 -11.05 6.33 4.12
CA ILE A 136 -12.33 6.51 4.80
C ILE A 136 -13.31 5.57 4.10
N PHE A 137 -13.79 4.56 4.82
CA PHE A 137 -14.95 3.77 4.40
C PHE A 137 -16.18 4.38 5.06
N THR A 138 -16.97 5.14 4.29
CA THR A 138 -18.28 5.59 4.77
C THR A 138 -19.17 4.34 4.87
N PRO A 139 -19.94 4.12 5.97
CA PRO A 139 -20.92 3.05 6.02
C PRO A 139 -21.85 3.12 4.81
N VAL A 140 -22.02 2.00 4.10
CA VAL A 140 -22.89 1.91 2.91
C VAL A 140 -24.36 2.06 3.30
N ASP A 141 -24.72 1.52 4.46
CA ASP A 141 -26.05 1.59 5.04
C ASP A 141 -26.03 2.42 6.34
N PRO A 142 -27.11 3.14 6.66
CA PRO A 142 -27.30 3.71 7.99
C PRO A 142 -27.25 2.63 9.08
N PRO A 143 -26.78 2.96 10.31
CA PRO A 143 -26.76 2.02 11.42
C PRO A 143 -28.15 1.43 11.69
N LEU A 144 -28.22 0.10 11.75
CA LEU A 144 -29.45 -0.62 12.04
C LEU A 144 -29.39 -1.23 13.43
N GLU A 145 -30.35 -0.89 14.29
CA GLU A 145 -30.48 -1.47 15.61
C GLU A 145 -31.69 -2.42 15.64
N PHE A 146 -31.53 -3.56 16.30
CA PHE A 146 -32.63 -4.43 16.70
C PHE A 146 -32.70 -4.48 18.22
N ARG A 147 -33.89 -4.27 18.77
CA ARG A 147 -34.12 -4.28 20.21
C ARG A 147 -35.18 -5.32 20.55
N LEU A 148 -34.87 -6.15 21.54
CA LEU A 148 -35.79 -7.11 22.11
C LEU A 148 -36.22 -6.59 23.47
N ASP A 149 -37.48 -6.14 23.58
CA ASP A 149 -38.05 -5.73 24.86
C ASP A 149 -38.80 -6.90 25.48
N GLU A 150 -38.63 -7.10 26.79
CA GLU A 150 -39.41 -8.07 27.58
C GLU A 150 -40.70 -7.42 28.07
N LEU A 151 -41.81 -8.11 27.85
CA LEU A 151 -43.14 -7.72 28.31
C LEU A 151 -43.60 -8.73 29.36
N GLY A 152 -43.77 -8.27 30.60
CA GLY A 152 -44.32 -9.10 31.67
C GLY A 152 -45.72 -9.61 31.30
N MET A 153 -45.92 -10.93 31.37
CA MET A 153 -47.21 -11.55 31.09
C MET A 153 -47.99 -11.74 32.39
N ASN A 154 -49.20 -11.16 32.44
CA ASN A 154 -50.02 -11.16 33.66
C ASN A 154 -50.94 -12.39 33.80
N ASN A 155 -51.10 -13.21 32.76
CA ASN A 155 -51.93 -14.42 32.78
C ASN A 155 -51.10 -15.62 32.33
N ALA A 156 -50.59 -16.35 33.30
CA ALA A 156 -49.75 -17.54 33.14
C ALA A 156 -50.44 -18.80 33.72
N ASP A 157 -51.76 -18.89 33.58
CA ASP A 157 -52.55 -20.01 34.11
C ASP A 157 -52.00 -21.35 33.57
N GLY A 158 -51.56 -22.23 34.47
CA GLY A 158 -50.93 -23.51 34.14
C GLY A 158 -49.40 -23.49 33.99
N CYS A 159 -48.74 -22.36 34.22
CA CYS A 159 -47.28 -22.20 34.13
C CYS A 159 -46.64 -21.70 35.44
N GLU A 160 -47.32 -21.84 36.58
CA GLU A 160 -46.93 -21.24 37.86
C GLU A 160 -45.58 -21.75 38.40
N SER A 161 -45.13 -22.93 37.96
CA SER A 161 -43.83 -23.50 38.35
C SER A 161 -42.66 -23.03 37.49
N GLN A 162 -42.89 -22.25 36.42
CA GLN A 162 -41.88 -21.93 35.40
C GLN A 162 -41.09 -20.63 35.69
N GLY A 163 -41.45 -19.88 36.74
CA GLY A 163 -40.82 -18.59 37.07
C GLY A 163 -41.47 -17.39 36.37
N GLU A 164 -40.74 -16.28 36.22
CA GLU A 164 -41.23 -15.11 35.48
C GLU A 164 -41.43 -15.45 34.00
N ILE A 165 -42.63 -15.18 33.50
CA ILE A 165 -42.99 -15.42 32.11
C ILE A 165 -43.10 -14.08 31.41
N ASN A 166 -42.20 -13.88 30.44
CA ASN A 166 -42.16 -12.68 29.62
C ASN A 166 -42.48 -13.06 28.18
N GLY A 167 -43.34 -12.26 27.56
CA GLY A 167 -43.46 -12.21 26.10
C GLY A 167 -42.39 -11.27 25.56
N PHE A 168 -42.09 -11.36 24.28
CA PHE A 168 -41.07 -10.52 23.66
C PHE A 168 -41.67 -9.58 22.62
N ARG A 169 -41.07 -8.39 22.51
CA ARG A 169 -41.31 -7.45 21.43
C ARG A 169 -40.01 -7.19 20.67
N LEU A 170 -40.00 -7.50 19.38
CA LEU A 170 -38.87 -7.23 18.50
C LEU A 170 -39.09 -5.93 17.72
N LEU A 171 -38.16 -4.99 17.88
CA LEU A 171 -38.15 -3.69 17.22
C LEU A 171 -36.99 -3.59 16.23
N ARG A 172 -37.22 -2.94 15.08
CA ARG A 172 -36.19 -2.42 14.18
C ARG A 172 -36.11 -0.91 14.36
N ILE A 173 -34.95 -0.41 14.74
CA ILE A 173 -34.73 1.00 15.05
C ILE A 173 -33.72 1.56 14.05
N GLU A 174 -34.08 2.64 13.38
CA GLU A 174 -33.14 3.43 12.57
C GLU A 174 -32.34 4.33 13.51
N ALA A 175 -31.08 3.94 13.79
CA ALA A 175 -30.24 4.58 14.81
C ALA A 175 -29.56 5.85 14.27
N GLN A 176 -30.38 6.84 13.93
CA GLN A 176 -29.99 8.15 13.41
C GLN A 176 -30.97 9.24 13.89
N ASP A 177 -30.54 10.51 13.86
CA ASP A 177 -31.42 11.64 14.24
C ASP A 177 -32.67 11.71 13.36
N GLY A 178 -33.84 11.69 14.00
CA GLY A 178 -35.13 11.64 13.30
C GLY A 178 -35.50 10.25 12.72
N GLY A 179 -34.74 9.20 13.05
CA GLY A 179 -35.01 7.82 12.62
C GLY A 179 -36.32 7.26 13.18
N THR A 180 -36.90 6.30 12.46
CA THR A 180 -38.15 5.65 12.86
C THR A 180 -37.92 4.33 13.58
N THR A 181 -38.85 3.95 14.45
CA THR A 181 -38.90 2.62 15.08
C THR A 181 -40.06 1.84 14.50
N LYS A 182 -39.80 0.64 13.99
CA LYS A 182 -40.80 -0.28 13.45
C LYS A 182 -40.92 -1.50 14.35
N LEU A 183 -42.15 -1.79 14.79
CA LEU A 183 -42.47 -3.07 15.40
C LEU A 183 -42.37 -4.18 14.34
N LEU A 184 -41.54 -5.19 14.59
CA LEU A 184 -41.42 -6.36 13.74
C LEU A 184 -42.30 -7.51 14.23
N HIS A 185 -42.33 -7.73 15.54
CA HIS A 185 -43.08 -8.81 16.18
C HIS A 185 -43.42 -8.47 17.64
N GLN A 186 -44.57 -8.95 18.13
CA GLN A 186 -44.92 -8.96 19.55
C GLN A 186 -45.73 -10.22 19.85
N ASP A 187 -45.37 -10.92 20.93
CA ASP A 187 -46.13 -12.04 21.49
C ASP A 187 -47.49 -11.63 22.10
#